data_AF-A0A021XGP1-F1
#
_entry.id   AF-A0A021XGP1-F1
#
_cell.length_a   1.000
_cell.length_b   1.000
_cell.length_c   1.000
_cell.angle_alpha   90.00
_cell.angle_beta   90.00
_cell.angle_gamma   90.00
#
_symmetry.space_group_name_H-M   'P 1'
#
loop_
_entity.id
_entity.type
_entity.pdbx_description
1 polymer ?
#
loop_
_entity_poly.entity_id
_entity_poly.type
_entity_poly.pdbx_seq_one_letter_code
_entity_poly.pdbx_strand_id
1 'polypeptide(L)'
;METRSRPRPGAPRRYLAHSLYSADLGGHDPGRYRRTPPCAPDVPALARPGMAVRTSYGSGGIVIAVKGPAIHVAEDGNEYPHFTIVYVPADRYGRHSKLDHNWINECVVVDGRILKLLEANTDEVFGEAIAPGPF
;
A
#
# COMPACT_ATOMS: atom_id res chain seq x y z
N MET A 1 -9.18 32.43 -6.49
CA MET A 1 -7.72 32.62 -6.39
C MET A 1 -7.30 32.23 -4.99
N GLU A 2 -6.79 31.03 -4.78
CA GLU A 2 -6.14 30.69 -3.52
C GLU A 2 -4.68 31.13 -3.59
N THR A 3 -4.30 32.00 -2.67
CA THR A 3 -2.93 32.49 -2.53
C THR A 3 -2.07 31.39 -1.94
N ARG A 4 -1.18 30.82 -2.76
CA ARG A 4 -0.17 29.88 -2.31
C ARG A 4 0.79 30.60 -1.36
N SER A 5 0.58 30.43 -0.05
CA SER A 5 1.49 30.97 0.97
C SER A 5 2.88 30.38 0.77
N ARG A 6 3.87 31.24 0.55
CA ARG A 6 5.27 30.86 0.35
C ARG A 6 5.84 30.38 1.69
N PRO A 7 6.46 29.20 1.76
CA PRO A 7 7.03 28.72 3.02
C PRO A 7 8.09 29.69 3.53
N ARG A 8 8.04 30.03 4.83
CA ARG A 8 8.99 30.97 5.46
C ARG A 8 10.41 30.40 5.36
N PRO A 9 11.42 31.19 4.99
CA PRO A 9 12.82 30.76 5.02
C PRO A 9 13.18 30.35 6.45
N GLY A 10 13.60 29.10 6.66
CA GLY A 10 13.96 28.56 7.97
C GLY A 10 12.87 27.75 8.68
N ALA A 11 11.67 27.61 8.10
CA ALA A 11 10.71 26.62 8.59
C ALA A 11 11.32 25.22 8.39
N PRO A 12 11.41 24.37 9.45
CA PRO A 12 11.91 23.02 9.28
C PRO A 12 11.09 22.30 8.21
N ARG A 13 11.78 21.67 7.25
CA ARG A 13 11.13 20.79 6.28
C ARG A 13 10.42 19.69 7.08
N ARG A 14 9.10 19.82 7.20
CA ARG A 14 8.29 18.76 7.78
C ARG A 14 8.33 17.59 6.80
N TYR A 15 9.02 16.52 7.15
CA TYR A 15 9.01 15.29 6.37
C TYR A 15 7.57 14.79 6.29
N LEU A 16 7.07 14.57 5.08
CA LEU A 16 5.72 14.06 4.88
C LEU A 16 5.65 12.61 5.32
N ALA A 17 4.55 12.24 5.97
CA ALA A 17 4.25 10.85 6.23
C ALA A 17 3.95 10.13 4.89
N HIS A 18 4.59 8.98 4.68
CA HIS A 18 4.37 8.10 3.53
C HIS A 18 3.66 6.79 3.93
N SER A 19 3.37 6.64 5.22
CA SER A 19 2.56 5.58 5.80
C SER A 19 1.90 6.07 7.09
N LEU A 20 0.85 5.39 7.56
CA LEU A 20 0.24 5.67 8.86
C LEU A 20 1.28 5.48 9.98
N TYR A 21 2.11 4.44 9.86
CA TYR A 21 3.22 4.23 10.80
C TYR A 21 4.18 5.43 10.86
N SER A 22 4.53 6.02 9.71
CA SER A 22 5.38 7.22 9.71
C SER A 22 4.69 8.47 10.25
N ALA A 23 3.37 8.57 10.12
CA ALA A 23 2.57 9.62 10.75
C ALA A 23 2.58 9.47 12.28
N ASP A 24 2.39 8.24 12.79
CA ASP A 24 2.45 7.93 14.23
C ASP A 24 3.82 8.26 14.85
N LEU A 25 4.90 8.18 14.07
CA LEU A 25 6.25 8.58 14.47
C LEU A 25 6.49 10.10 14.43
N GLY A 26 5.47 10.91 14.13
CA GLY A 26 5.53 12.37 14.08
C GLY A 26 5.80 12.94 12.68
N GLY A 27 5.73 12.11 11.63
CA GLY A 27 5.72 12.57 10.24
C GLY A 27 4.49 13.46 9.98
N HIS A 28 4.65 14.45 9.09
CA HIS A 28 3.54 15.36 8.79
C HIS A 28 2.53 14.68 7.86
N ASP A 29 1.39 14.31 8.41
CA ASP A 29 0.24 13.81 7.67
C ASP A 29 -0.59 14.98 7.11
N PRO A 30 -0.71 15.13 5.78
CA PRO A 30 -1.53 16.18 5.18
C PRO A 30 -3.03 15.87 5.18
N GLY A 31 -3.47 14.71 5.70
CA GLY A 31 -4.87 14.28 5.70
C GLY A 31 -5.38 13.89 4.32
N ARG A 32 -4.48 13.49 3.40
CA ARG A 32 -4.81 13.16 2.02
C ARG A 32 -4.62 11.68 1.76
N TYR A 33 -5.74 10.97 1.61
CA TYR A 33 -5.77 9.53 1.48
C TYR A 33 -6.52 9.13 0.20
N ARG A 34 -5.99 8.10 -0.45
CA ARG A 34 -6.65 7.40 -1.55
C ARG A 34 -7.74 6.50 -1.00
N ARG A 35 -8.80 6.29 -1.79
CA ARG A 35 -9.88 5.36 -1.47
C ARG A 35 -10.20 4.53 -2.70
N THR A 36 -10.39 3.23 -2.52
CA THR A 36 -10.95 2.37 -3.56
C THR A 36 -12.35 2.88 -3.93
N PRO A 37 -12.62 3.24 -5.20
CA PRO A 37 -13.94 3.72 -5.58
C PRO A 37 -15.04 2.70 -5.24
N PRO A 38 -16.24 3.15 -4.82
CA PRO A 38 -17.36 2.25 -4.60
C PRO A 38 -17.60 1.36 -5.83
N CYS A 39 -17.85 0.07 -5.59
CA CYS A 39 -18.09 -0.96 -6.62
C CYS A 39 -16.87 -1.30 -7.51
N ALA A 40 -15.69 -0.69 -7.30
CA ALA A 40 -14.47 -1.12 -7.98
C ALA A 40 -13.88 -2.40 -7.35
N PRO A 41 -13.14 -3.22 -8.11
CA PRO A 41 -12.40 -4.34 -7.55
C PRO A 41 -11.35 -3.84 -6.53
N ASP A 42 -11.27 -4.51 -5.38
CA ASP A 42 -10.33 -4.17 -4.32
C ASP A 42 -9.04 -5.00 -4.39
N VAL A 43 -8.12 -4.81 -3.45
CA VAL A 43 -6.79 -5.46 -3.44
C VAL A 43 -6.85 -6.98 -3.63
N PRO A 44 -7.76 -7.75 -2.97
CA PRO A 44 -7.89 -9.20 -3.20
C PRO A 44 -8.31 -9.58 -4.62
N ALA A 45 -8.87 -8.66 -5.40
CA ALA A 45 -9.19 -8.92 -6.80
C ALA A 45 -7.94 -8.91 -7.69
N LEU A 46 -6.94 -8.08 -7.36
CA LEU A 46 -5.72 -7.84 -8.14
C LEU A 46 -4.48 -8.58 -7.60
N ALA A 47 -4.48 -8.96 -6.32
CA ALA A 47 -3.43 -9.76 -5.69
C ALA A 47 -4.07 -10.89 -4.89
N ARG A 48 -3.70 -12.14 -5.19
CA ARG A 48 -4.27 -13.34 -4.56
C ARG A 48 -3.17 -14.30 -4.15
N PRO A 49 -3.38 -15.14 -3.13
CA PRO A 49 -2.46 -16.21 -2.80
C PRO A 49 -2.01 -17.00 -4.04
N GLY A 50 -0.70 -17.20 -4.18
CA GLY A 50 -0.07 -17.83 -5.34
C GLY A 50 0.30 -16.88 -6.49
N MET A 51 -0.19 -15.64 -6.52
CA MET A 51 0.27 -14.65 -7.50
C MET A 51 1.64 -14.09 -7.12
N ALA A 52 2.43 -13.75 -8.13
CA ALA A 52 3.63 -12.94 -7.91
C ALA A 52 3.24 -11.48 -7.74
N VAL A 53 3.95 -10.77 -6.85
CA VAL A 53 3.87 -9.33 -6.69
C VAL A 53 5.25 -8.72 -6.69
N ARG A 54 5.37 -7.51 -7.24
CA ARG A 54 6.57 -6.67 -7.14
C ARG A 54 6.18 -5.25 -6.79
N THR A 55 7.10 -4.52 -6.17
CA THR A 55 6.88 -3.12 -5.78
C THR A 55 7.77 -2.19 -6.58
N SER A 56 7.32 -0.94 -6.75
CA SER A 56 8.10 0.14 -7.39
C SER A 56 9.47 0.37 -6.74
N TYR A 57 9.61 0.03 -5.46
CA TYR A 57 10.84 0.16 -4.67
C TYR A 57 11.70 -1.11 -4.62
N GLY A 58 11.45 -2.07 -5.51
CA GLY A 58 12.37 -3.20 -5.76
C GLY A 58 12.20 -4.41 -4.84
N SER A 59 11.11 -4.50 -4.07
CA SER A 59 10.77 -5.72 -3.32
C SER A 59 9.70 -6.55 -4.03
N GLY A 60 9.50 -7.80 -3.62
CA GLY A 60 8.49 -8.66 -4.24
C GLY A 60 8.64 -10.12 -3.87
N GLY A 61 7.65 -10.92 -4.27
CA GLY A 61 7.61 -12.35 -4.04
C GLY A 61 6.23 -12.94 -4.31
N ILE A 62 5.95 -14.11 -3.75
CA ILE A 62 4.67 -14.79 -3.95
C ILE A 62 3.73 -14.46 -2.79
N VAL A 63 2.54 -13.98 -3.12
CA VAL A 63 1.49 -13.68 -2.15
C VAL A 63 1.07 -14.97 -1.47
N ILE A 64 0.96 -14.94 -0.15
CA ILE A 64 0.44 -16.04 0.67
C ILE A 64 -0.87 -15.67 1.35
N ALA A 65 -1.15 -14.38 1.54
CA ALA A 65 -2.42 -13.89 2.07
C ALA A 65 -2.63 -12.41 1.70
N VAL A 66 -3.89 -11.99 1.65
CA VAL A 66 -4.26 -10.57 1.69
C VAL A 66 -5.15 -10.38 2.91
N LYS A 67 -4.71 -9.52 3.85
CA LYS A 67 -5.42 -9.21 5.09
C LYS A 67 -6.19 -7.91 4.93
N GLY A 68 -7.38 -7.84 5.53
CA GLY A 68 -8.18 -6.62 5.60
C GLY A 68 -9.61 -6.79 5.06
N PRO A 69 -10.31 -5.66 4.82
CA PRO A 69 -9.80 -4.31 5.02
C PRO A 69 -9.61 -3.96 6.51
N ALA A 70 -8.51 -3.27 6.83
CA ALA A 70 -8.38 -2.45 8.03
C ALA A 70 -8.93 -1.05 7.73
N ILE A 71 -9.45 -0.35 8.75
CA ILE A 71 -10.07 0.96 8.59
C ILE A 71 -9.19 2.03 9.22
N HIS A 72 -8.73 3.00 8.41
CA HIS A 72 -8.18 4.25 8.92
C HIS A 72 -9.29 5.29 9.01
N VAL A 73 -9.46 5.93 10.17
CA VAL A 73 -10.42 7.03 10.34
C VAL A 73 -9.62 8.32 10.40
N ALA A 74 -9.80 9.20 9.41
CA ALA A 74 -9.11 10.48 9.37
C ALA A 74 -9.73 11.49 10.38
N GLU A 75 -9.04 12.60 10.60
CA GLU A 75 -9.49 13.66 11.53
C GLU A 75 -10.87 14.25 11.18
N ASP A 76 -11.25 14.20 9.90
CA ASP A 76 -12.55 14.65 9.40
C ASP A 76 -13.69 13.61 9.61
N GLY A 77 -13.37 12.46 10.22
CA GLY A 77 -14.29 11.35 10.47
C GLY A 77 -14.51 10.43 9.27
N ASN A 78 -13.88 10.68 8.13
CA ASN A 78 -13.99 9.81 6.97
C ASN A 78 -13.22 8.50 7.15
N GLU A 79 -13.82 7.38 6.72
CA GLU A 79 -13.22 6.05 6.76
C GLU A 79 -12.44 5.73 5.48
N TYR A 80 -11.25 5.14 5.62
CA TYR A 80 -10.39 4.75 4.52
C TYR A 80 -9.96 3.28 4.68
N PRO A 81 -10.75 2.36 4.11
CA PRO A 81 -10.42 0.93 4.08
C PRO A 81 -9.12 0.68 3.30
N HIS A 82 -8.25 -0.18 3.83
CA HIS A 82 -7.00 -0.57 3.19
C HIS A 82 -6.58 -1.99 3.57
N PHE A 83 -5.70 -2.60 2.78
CA PHE A 83 -5.28 -3.99 2.91
C PHE A 83 -3.79 -4.14 3.19
N THR A 84 -3.42 -5.29 3.71
CA THR A 84 -2.03 -5.73 3.82
C THR A 84 -1.83 -6.98 2.96
N ILE A 85 -0.93 -6.90 1.99
CA ILE A 85 -0.48 -8.06 1.22
C ILE A 85 0.65 -8.74 2.01
N VAL A 86 0.51 -10.02 2.28
CA VAL A 86 1.55 -10.85 2.89
C VAL A 86 2.16 -11.73 1.80
N TYR A 87 3.47 -11.66 1.65
CA TYR A 87 4.20 -12.42 0.63
C TYR A 87 5.46 -13.07 1.21
N VAL A 88 6.03 -14.00 0.47
CA VAL A 88 7.32 -14.64 0.79
C VAL A 88 8.24 -14.57 -0.44
N PRO A 89 9.57 -14.63 -0.28
CA PRO A 89 10.49 -14.78 -1.41
C PRO A 89 10.10 -15.98 -2.27
N ALA A 90 10.24 -15.87 -3.59
CA ALA A 90 9.74 -16.87 -4.52
C ALA A 90 10.37 -18.26 -4.31
N ASP A 91 11.65 -18.32 -3.99
CA ASP A 91 12.39 -19.53 -3.65
C ASP A 91 11.99 -20.16 -2.30
N ARG A 92 11.18 -19.45 -1.50
CA ARG A 92 10.65 -19.93 -0.21
C ARG A 92 9.18 -20.35 -0.32
N TYR A 93 8.52 -20.10 -1.45
CA TYR A 93 7.13 -20.51 -1.67
C TYR A 93 6.96 -22.03 -1.49
N GLY A 94 5.95 -22.43 -0.72
CA GLY A 94 5.68 -23.84 -0.36
C GLY A 94 6.52 -24.42 0.79
N ARG A 95 7.57 -23.73 1.25
CA ARG A 95 8.46 -24.21 2.34
C ARG A 95 8.83 -23.12 3.35
N HIS A 96 8.00 -22.09 3.45
CA HIS A 96 8.25 -20.92 4.27
C HIS A 96 7.82 -21.12 5.73
N SER A 97 8.49 -20.42 6.62
CA SER A 97 8.09 -20.22 8.02
C SER A 97 7.47 -18.83 8.20
N LYS A 98 7.16 -18.43 9.44
CA LYS A 98 6.73 -17.06 9.75
C LYS A 98 7.84 -16.02 9.56
N LEU A 99 9.12 -16.43 9.65
CA LEU A 99 10.26 -15.51 9.51
C LEU A 99 10.49 -15.08 8.06
N ASP A 100 9.96 -15.85 7.11
CA ASP A 100 10.05 -15.55 5.68
C ASP A 100 8.94 -14.60 5.21
N HIS A 101 7.99 -14.26 6.08
CA HIS A 101 6.87 -13.39 5.76
C HIS A 101 7.34 -11.95 5.58
N ASN A 102 6.84 -11.31 4.54
CA ASN A 102 6.99 -9.90 4.27
C ASN A 102 5.61 -9.26 4.12
N TRP A 103 5.51 -7.97 4.40
CA TRP A 103 4.25 -7.24 4.43
C TRP A 103 4.31 -6.00 3.56
N ILE A 104 3.30 -5.82 2.73
CA ILE A 104 3.02 -4.57 2.03
C ILE A 104 1.72 -4.04 2.62
N ASN A 105 1.86 -3.11 3.57
CA ASN A 105 0.72 -2.54 4.29
C ASN A 105 0.03 -1.43 3.49
N GLU A 106 -1.15 -1.01 3.97
CA GLU A 106 -1.82 0.22 3.53
C GLU A 106 -2.07 0.26 2.02
N CYS A 107 -2.47 -0.87 1.43
CA CYS A 107 -2.76 -0.98 0.00
C CYS A 107 -4.23 -0.66 -0.30
N VAL A 108 -4.49 0.07 -1.38
CA VAL A 108 -5.82 0.39 -1.92
C VAL A 108 -5.80 0.25 -3.44
N VAL A 109 -6.97 0.12 -4.09
CA VAL A 109 -7.05 0.06 -5.55
C VAL A 109 -7.62 1.36 -6.12
N VAL A 110 -6.84 2.05 -6.94
CA VAL A 110 -7.29 3.25 -7.67
C VAL A 110 -6.98 3.06 -9.14
N ASP A 111 -7.98 3.23 -10.00
CA ASP A 111 -7.86 3.06 -11.45
C ASP A 111 -7.22 1.72 -11.87
N GLY A 112 -7.57 0.64 -11.17
CA GLY A 112 -7.06 -0.71 -11.44
C GLY A 112 -5.61 -0.95 -11.01
N ARG A 113 -5.02 -0.05 -10.22
CA ARG A 113 -3.65 -0.14 -9.71
C ARG A 113 -3.65 -0.28 -8.19
N ILE A 114 -2.78 -1.12 -7.65
CA ILE A 114 -2.61 -1.23 -6.20
C ILE A 114 -1.62 -0.14 -5.76
N LEU A 115 -2.14 0.89 -5.10
CA LEU A 115 -1.38 2.03 -4.59
C LEU A 115 -1.37 2.04 -3.06
N LYS A 116 -0.58 2.94 -2.49
CA LYS A 116 -0.53 3.19 -1.05
C LYS A 116 -1.66 4.12 -0.60
N LEU A 117 -2.14 3.94 0.62
CA LEU A 117 -3.23 4.72 1.22
C LEU A 117 -2.93 6.23 1.19
N LEU A 118 -1.78 6.66 1.70
CA LEU A 118 -1.43 8.08 1.75
C LEU A 118 -1.04 8.59 0.35
N GLU A 119 -1.65 9.68 -0.11
CA GLU A 119 -1.35 10.27 -1.43
C GLU A 119 0.13 10.63 -1.60
N ALA A 120 0.77 11.05 -0.51
CA ALA A 120 2.18 11.39 -0.47
C ALA A 120 3.11 10.20 -0.79
N ASN A 121 2.64 8.96 -0.59
CA ASN A 121 3.35 7.78 -1.03
C ASN A 121 2.97 7.42 -2.47
N THR A 122 3.98 7.46 -3.35
CA THR A 122 3.84 7.19 -4.79
C THR A 122 4.15 5.75 -5.15
N ASP A 123 4.42 4.90 -4.17
CA ASP A 123 4.74 3.50 -4.42
C ASP A 123 3.54 2.73 -4.96
N GLU A 124 3.85 1.71 -5.74
CA GLU A 124 2.88 0.86 -6.42
C GLU A 124 3.24 -0.61 -6.22
N VAL A 125 2.21 -1.46 -6.17
CA VAL A 125 2.33 -2.91 -6.19
C VAL A 125 1.78 -3.43 -7.52
N PHE A 126 2.60 -4.19 -8.22
CA PHE A 126 2.25 -4.83 -9.49
C PHE A 126 1.98 -6.31 -9.22
N GLY A 127 0.78 -6.78 -9.57
CA GLY A 127 0.44 -8.20 -9.54
C GLY A 127 0.68 -8.86 -10.89
N GLU A 128 1.28 -10.04 -10.89
CA GLU A 128 1.51 -10.85 -12.07
C GLU A 128 0.79 -12.20 -11.90
N ALA A 129 -0.06 -12.54 -12.87
CA ALA A 129 -0.59 -13.89 -12.95
C ALA A 129 0.56 -14.83 -13.29
N ILE A 130 0.79 -15.86 -12.46
CA ILE A 130 1.69 -16.94 -12.84
C ILE A 130 1.04 -17.62 -14.05
N ALA A 131 1.65 -17.49 -15.23
CA ALA A 131 1.22 -18.23 -16.40
C ALA A 131 1.20 -19.73 -16.05
N PRO A 132 0.16 -20.50 -16.42
CA PRO A 132 0.20 -21.93 -16.24
C PRO A 132 1.36 -22.47 -17.07
N GLY A 133 2.46 -22.85 -16.41
CA GLY A 133 3.54 -23.59 -17.04
C GLY A 133 3.01 -24.96 -17.50
N PRO A 134 3.55 -25.54 -18.58
CA PRO A 134 3.14 -26.86 -19.00
C PRO A 134 3.56 -27.87 -17.93
N PHE A 135 2.61 -28.72 -17.53
CA PHE A 135 2.85 -29.89 -16.69
C PHE A 135 3.74 -30.90 -17.39
#